data_AF-A0A369ZRM8-F1
#
_entry.id   AF-A0A369ZRM8-F1
#
_cell.length_a   1.000
_cell.length_b   1.000
_cell.length_c   1.000
_cell.angle_alpha   90.00
_cell.angle_beta   90.00
_cell.angle_gamma   90.00
#
_symmetry.space_group_name_H-M   'P 1'
#
loop_
_entity.id
_entity.type
_entity.pdbx_description
1 polymer ?
#
loop_
_entity_poly.entity_id
_entity_poly.type
_entity_poly.pdbx_seq_one_letter_code
_entity_poly.pdbx_strand_id
1 'polypeptide(L)'
;MTNDLTVVKANSLIEASYRLTLDEMRLLALTIGTMNPKSDQQVFEFSVSEFVNQFPDVNVDRAYTQIKSAIERISERWVKTEDERHVTKFRWVSSQTYFKKEGRFRIALTNEIMPYLTQLKGQFTQYQLNHISGFTSVHTMRFYELLT
;
A
#
# COMPACT_ATOMS: atom_id res chain seq x y z
N MET A 1 -5.92 6.58 19.32
CA MET A 1 -6.74 7.25 18.31
C MET A 1 -6.20 6.80 16.97
N THR A 2 -7.00 6.07 16.19
CA THR A 2 -6.68 5.77 14.78
C THR A 2 -6.55 7.10 14.04
N ASN A 3 -5.42 7.34 13.39
CA ASN A 3 -5.28 8.52 12.53
C ASN A 3 -6.25 8.38 11.35
N ASP A 4 -6.93 9.47 10.99
CA ASP A 4 -7.76 9.55 9.78
C ASP A 4 -6.84 9.70 8.55
N LEU A 5 -6.15 8.59 8.22
CA LEU A 5 -5.29 8.51 7.04
C LEU A 5 -6.17 8.38 5.80
N THR A 6 -5.96 9.26 4.83
CA THR A 6 -6.66 9.23 3.55
C THR A 6 -5.82 8.49 2.52
N VAL A 7 -6.35 7.37 2.01
CA VAL A 7 -5.72 6.62 0.92
C VAL A 7 -6.17 7.20 -0.40
N VAL A 8 -5.21 7.45 -1.29
CA VAL A 8 -5.45 8.00 -2.63
C VAL A 8 -4.83 7.09 -3.67
N LYS A 9 -5.62 6.67 -4.66
CA LYS A 9 -5.15 5.85 -5.79
C LYS A 9 -5.82 6.28 -7.08
N ALA A 10 -5.07 6.26 -8.17
CA ALA A 10 -5.62 6.45 -9.50
C ALA A 10 -6.59 5.30 -9.82
N ASN A 11 -7.70 5.61 -10.48
CA ASN A 11 -8.72 4.61 -10.82
C ASN A 11 -8.13 3.51 -11.71
N SER A 12 -7.23 3.86 -12.63
CA SER A 12 -6.50 2.91 -13.47
C SER A 12 -5.67 1.91 -12.66
N LEU A 13 -5.12 2.31 -11.51
CA LEU A 13 -4.43 1.40 -10.60
C LEU A 13 -5.42 0.55 -9.81
N ILE A 14 -6.58 1.09 -9.42
CA ILE A 14 -7.62 0.29 -8.77
C ILE A 14 -8.13 -0.79 -9.74
N GLU A 15 -8.33 -0.46 -11.00
CA GLU A 15 -8.81 -1.39 -12.04
C GLU A 15 -7.72 -2.36 -12.53
N ALA A 16 -6.45 -2.02 -12.34
CA ALA A 16 -5.34 -2.86 -12.78
C ALA A 16 -5.39 -4.27 -12.17
N SER A 17 -5.04 -5.26 -13.00
CA SER A 17 -4.96 -6.66 -12.56
C SER A 17 -3.62 -6.94 -11.87
N TYR A 18 -3.57 -6.73 -10.55
CA TYR A 18 -2.50 -7.24 -9.68
C TYR A 18 -3.05 -8.13 -8.56
N ARG A 19 -2.17 -8.98 -8.02
CA ARG A 19 -2.48 -9.89 -6.91
C ARG A 19 -1.59 -9.60 -5.73
N LEU A 20 -2.19 -8.98 -4.71
CA LEU A 20 -1.61 -8.76 -3.40
C LEU A 20 -2.35 -9.63 -2.37
N THR A 21 -1.67 -10.12 -1.35
CA THR A 21 -2.31 -10.67 -0.16
C THR A 21 -2.95 -9.55 0.65
N LEU A 22 -3.73 -9.92 1.67
CA LEU A 22 -4.36 -8.96 2.57
C LEU A 22 -3.32 -8.06 3.25
N ASP A 23 -2.23 -8.64 3.76
CA ASP A 23 -1.18 -7.86 4.42
C ASP A 23 -0.40 -6.98 3.46
N GLU A 24 -0.17 -7.43 2.22
CA GLU A 24 0.42 -6.59 1.17
C GLU A 24 -0.50 -5.38 0.86
N MET A 25 -1.83 -5.59 0.80
CA MET A 25 -2.81 -4.51 0.61
C MET A 25 -2.84 -3.55 1.80
N ARG A 26 -2.84 -4.06 3.03
CA ARG A 26 -2.81 -3.27 4.28
C ARG A 26 -1.56 -2.41 4.37
N LEU A 27 -0.41 -3.00 4.07
CA LEU A 27 0.88 -2.31 4.03
C LEU A 27 0.88 -1.17 3.02
N LEU A 28 0.38 -1.44 1.82
CA LEU A 28 0.27 -0.45 0.76
C LEU A 28 -0.70 0.67 1.14
N ALA A 29 -1.87 0.33 1.70
CA ALA A 29 -2.84 1.32 2.18
C ALA A 29 -2.26 2.21 3.28
N LEU A 30 -1.56 1.63 4.27
CA LEU A 30 -0.90 2.39 5.34
C LEU A 30 0.14 3.34 4.76
N THR A 31 0.98 2.85 3.84
CA THR A 31 2.02 3.64 3.18
C THR A 31 1.41 4.83 2.43
N ILE A 32 0.41 4.57 1.58
CA ILE A 32 -0.28 5.62 0.81
C ILE A 32 -1.00 6.59 1.74
N GLY A 33 -1.63 6.09 2.80
CA GLY A 33 -2.34 6.92 3.78
C GLY A 33 -1.42 7.90 4.53
N THR A 34 -0.14 7.52 4.72
CA THR A 34 0.89 8.41 5.31
C THR A 34 1.56 9.35 4.31
N MET A 35 1.32 9.15 3.02
CA MET A 35 1.94 9.94 1.95
C MET A 35 1.23 11.29 1.81
N ASN A 36 2.00 12.35 1.54
CA ASN A 36 1.45 13.60 1.02
C ASN A 36 1.25 13.45 -0.50
N PRO A 37 0.01 13.44 -1.04
CA PRO A 37 -0.23 13.23 -2.47
C PRO A 37 0.32 14.32 -3.40
N LYS A 38 0.80 15.43 -2.84
CA LYS A 38 1.44 16.54 -3.55
C LYS A 38 2.97 16.53 -3.47
N SER A 39 3.55 15.55 -2.80
CA SER A 39 5.00 15.38 -2.64
C SER A 39 5.53 14.30 -3.57
N ASP A 40 6.81 14.40 -3.92
CA ASP A 40 7.64 13.39 -4.57
C ASP A 40 8.27 12.41 -3.58
N GLN A 41 7.82 12.37 -2.32
CA GLN A 41 8.32 11.43 -1.32
C GLN A 41 8.06 9.99 -1.75
N GLN A 42 9.12 9.20 -1.82
CA GLN A 42 9.07 7.78 -2.18
C GLN A 42 9.47 6.84 -1.05
N VAL A 43 10.14 7.35 -0.02
CA VAL A 43 10.67 6.56 1.08
C VAL A 43 9.74 6.71 2.28
N PHE A 44 9.31 5.57 2.82
CA PHE A 44 8.36 5.49 3.92
C PHE A 44 8.92 4.58 5.01
N GLU A 45 8.78 5.02 6.25
CA GLU A 45 9.10 4.24 7.44
C GLU A 45 7.85 4.01 8.27
N PHE A 46 7.73 2.81 8.84
CA PHE A 46 6.66 2.47 9.77
C PHE A 46 7.15 1.39 10.74
N SER A 47 6.56 1.42 11.92
CA SER A 47 6.75 0.46 13.00
C SER A 47 5.72 -0.66 12.94
N VAL A 48 6.06 -1.81 13.53
CA VAL A 48 5.09 -2.89 13.78
C VAL A 48 3.90 -2.36 14.58
N SER A 49 4.16 -1.51 15.58
CA SER A 49 3.11 -0.91 16.41
C SER A 49 2.14 -0.06 15.61
N GLU A 50 2.60 0.75 14.66
CA GLU A 50 1.70 1.56 13.81
C GLU A 50 0.80 0.68 12.95
N PHE A 51 1.36 -0.39 12.37
CA PHE A 51 0.59 -1.36 11.59
C PHE A 51 -0.48 -2.06 12.44
N VAL A 52 -0.11 -2.57 13.62
CA VAL A 52 -1.05 -3.25 14.53
C VAL A 52 -2.13 -2.30 15.03
N ASN A 53 -1.77 -1.07 15.38
CA ASN A 53 -2.73 -0.05 15.80
C ASN A 53 -3.76 0.28 14.70
N GLN A 54 -3.34 0.15 13.45
CA GLN A 54 -4.18 0.44 12.30
C GLN A 54 -5.07 -0.73 11.87
N PHE A 55 -4.63 -1.97 12.11
CA PHE A 55 -5.32 -3.20 11.70
C PHE A 55 -5.54 -4.11 12.92
N PRO A 56 -6.68 -3.96 13.64
CA PRO A 56 -6.89 -4.55 14.96
C PRO A 56 -7.03 -6.08 14.97
N ASP A 57 -7.28 -6.70 13.81
CA ASP A 57 -7.37 -8.15 13.66
C ASP A 57 -6.00 -8.83 13.49
N VAL A 58 -4.92 -8.05 13.39
CA VAL A 58 -3.55 -8.55 13.30
C VAL A 58 -3.11 -9.07 14.67
N ASN A 59 -2.70 -10.33 14.72
CA ASN A 59 -2.14 -10.92 15.94
C ASN A 59 -0.78 -10.28 16.27
N VAL A 60 -0.69 -9.61 17.42
CA VAL A 60 0.51 -8.86 17.85
C VAL A 60 1.75 -9.75 17.95
N ASP A 61 1.62 -10.99 18.44
CA ASP A 61 2.72 -11.94 18.60
C ASP A 61 3.34 -12.36 17.25
N ARG A 62 2.54 -12.28 16.18
CA ARG A 62 2.94 -12.64 14.81
C ARG A 62 3.14 -11.43 13.90
N ALA A 63 2.76 -10.23 14.35
CA ALA A 63 2.71 -9.02 13.54
C ALA A 63 4.07 -8.72 12.89
N TYR A 64 5.16 -8.85 13.64
CA TYR A 64 6.50 -8.63 13.12
C TYR A 64 6.81 -9.54 11.92
N THR A 65 6.59 -10.85 12.05
CA THR A 65 6.86 -11.82 10.99
C THR A 65 5.91 -11.63 9.80
N GLN A 66 4.64 -11.35 10.08
CA GLN A 66 3.60 -11.10 9.08
C GLN A 66 3.93 -9.87 8.21
N ILE A 67 4.29 -8.75 8.84
CA ILE A 67 4.68 -7.51 8.15
C ILE A 67 5.98 -7.73 7.38
N LYS A 68 6.97 -8.39 7.97
CA LYS A 68 8.22 -8.73 7.29
C LYS A 68 7.95 -9.52 6.00
N SER A 69 7.14 -10.58 6.10
CA SER A 69 6.75 -11.37 4.93
C SER A 69 5.92 -10.57 3.93
N ALA A 70 5.08 -9.64 4.36
CA ALA A 70 4.34 -8.76 3.46
C ALA A 70 5.27 -7.81 2.67
N ILE A 71 6.28 -7.24 3.33
CA ILE A 71 7.28 -6.36 2.69
C ILE A 71 8.15 -7.17 1.70
N GLU A 72 8.60 -8.36 2.10
CA GLU A 72 9.35 -9.25 1.20
C GLU A 72 8.51 -9.58 -0.04
N ARG A 73 7.25 -9.99 0.15
CA ARG A 73 6.36 -10.36 -0.94
C ARG A 73 5.96 -9.18 -1.81
N ILE A 74 5.67 -7.99 -1.27
CA ILE A 74 5.28 -6.85 -2.10
C ILE A 74 6.46 -6.35 -2.94
N SER A 75 7.68 -6.46 -2.40
CA SER A 75 8.92 -6.21 -3.14
C SER A 75 9.05 -7.13 -4.35
N GLU A 76 8.50 -8.35 -4.24
CA GLU A 76 8.09 -9.42 -5.17
C GLU A 76 7.08 -9.15 -6.29
N ARG A 77 6.30 -8.06 -6.19
CA ARG A 77 5.09 -7.88 -7.00
C ARG A 77 5.31 -6.95 -8.17
N TRP A 78 4.75 -7.36 -9.31
CA TRP A 78 4.69 -6.56 -10.52
C TRP A 78 3.33 -5.90 -10.67
N VAL A 79 3.34 -4.66 -11.13
CA VAL A 79 2.19 -3.97 -11.73
C VAL A 79 2.36 -4.06 -13.24
N LYS A 80 1.25 -4.33 -13.94
CA LYS A 80 1.17 -4.24 -15.40
C LYS A 80 0.22 -3.11 -15.74
N THR A 81 0.68 -2.16 -16.54
CA THR A 81 -0.15 -1.12 -17.16
C THR A 81 -0.02 -1.21 -18.67
N GLU A 82 -1.05 -0.80 -19.38
CA GLU A 82 -1.16 -0.96 -20.84
C GLU A 82 -1.86 0.27 -21.42
N ASP A 83 -1.23 0.88 -22.42
CA ASP A 83 -1.80 1.94 -23.24
C ASP A 83 -1.88 1.49 -24.72
N GLU A 84 -2.31 2.37 -25.61
CA GLU A 84 -2.49 2.05 -27.05
C GLU A 84 -1.21 1.55 -27.74
N ARG A 85 -0.02 1.86 -27.20
CA ARG A 85 1.27 1.63 -27.85
C ARG A 85 2.21 0.74 -27.03
N HIS A 86 2.06 0.66 -25.71
CA HIS A 86 3.02 0.02 -24.83
C HIS A 86 2.36 -0.76 -23.70
N VAL A 87 3.03 -1.85 -23.34
CA VAL A 87 2.82 -2.55 -22.07
C VAL A 87 4.01 -2.26 -21.17
N THR A 88 3.76 -1.70 -19.99
CA THR A 88 4.80 -1.45 -18.99
C THR A 88 4.62 -2.39 -17.81
N LYS A 89 5.74 -2.98 -17.35
CA LYS A 89 5.79 -3.74 -16.12
C LYS A 89 6.84 -3.14 -15.19
N PHE A 90 6.43 -2.88 -13.96
CA PHE A 90 7.31 -2.31 -12.93
C PHE A 90 6.96 -2.89 -11.56
N ARG A 91 7.84 -2.67 -10.60
CA ARG A 91 7.67 -3.16 -9.22
C ARG A 91 6.95 -2.11 -8.38
N TRP A 92 6.31 -2.55 -7.30
CA TRP A 92 5.77 -1.62 -6.31
C TRP A 92 6.88 -0.92 -5.52
N VAL A 93 7.84 -1.72 -5.05
CA VAL A 93 8.90 -1.31 -4.13
C VAL A 93 10.25 -1.48 -4.81
N SER A 94 11.06 -0.43 -4.79
CA SER A 94 12.43 -0.39 -5.32
C SER A 94 13.47 -0.90 -4.31
N SER A 95 13.24 -0.66 -3.01
CA SER A 95 14.08 -1.18 -1.93
C SER A 95 13.30 -1.36 -0.63
N GLN A 96 13.78 -2.28 0.20
CA GLN A 96 13.24 -2.56 1.54
C GLN A 96 14.40 -2.64 2.54
N THR A 97 14.19 -2.14 3.76
CA THR A 97 15.14 -2.22 4.86
C THR A 97 14.42 -2.62 6.14
N TYR A 98 15.01 -3.56 6.88
CA TYR A 98 14.56 -3.95 8.20
C TYR A 98 15.56 -3.49 9.27
N PHE A 99 15.08 -2.70 10.23
CA PHE A 99 15.88 -2.26 11.37
C PHE A 99 15.83 -3.33 12.47
N LYS A 100 16.88 -4.16 12.50
CA LYS A 100 17.01 -5.28 13.44
C LYS A 100 16.83 -4.81 14.88
N LYS A 101 15.93 -5.48 15.61
CA LYS A 101 15.61 -5.23 17.04
C LYS A 101 14.89 -3.91 17.33
N GLU A 102 14.53 -3.13 16.30
CA GLU A 102 13.80 -1.87 16.49
C GLU A 102 12.31 -2.01 16.18
N GLY A 103 11.88 -3.10 15.54
CA GLY A 103 10.49 -3.28 15.13
C GLY A 103 10.05 -2.25 14.09
N ARG A 104 10.99 -1.75 13.29
CA ARG A 104 10.76 -0.75 12.23
C ARG A 104 11.18 -1.28 10.87
N PHE A 105 10.51 -0.80 9.85
CA PHE A 105 10.80 -1.08 8.45
C PHE A 105 10.84 0.20 7.64
N ARG A 106 11.56 0.16 6.53
CA ARG A 106 11.57 1.19 5.49
C ARG A 106 11.31 0.54 4.15
N ILE A 107 10.44 1.15 3.35
CA ILE A 107 10.27 0.81 1.94
C ILE A 107 10.47 2.05 1.08
N ALA A 108 10.98 1.86 -0.13
CA ALA A 108 10.98 2.89 -1.16
C ALA A 108 10.08 2.45 -2.30
N LEU A 109 9.10 3.29 -2.67
CA LEU A 109 8.28 3.07 -3.86
C LEU A 109 9.10 3.32 -5.13
N THR A 110 8.68 2.73 -6.24
CA THR A 110 9.31 2.96 -7.54
C THR A 110 8.88 4.30 -8.15
N ASN A 111 9.65 4.85 -9.10
CA ASN A 111 9.25 6.05 -9.83
C ASN A 111 7.97 5.80 -10.64
N GLU A 112 7.83 4.60 -11.17
CA GLU A 112 6.76 4.18 -12.05
C GLU A 112 5.40 4.12 -11.35
N ILE A 113 5.35 3.82 -10.05
CA ILE A 113 4.08 3.78 -9.31
C ILE A 113 3.61 5.17 -8.86
N MET A 114 4.52 6.14 -8.69
CA MET A 114 4.17 7.46 -8.11
C MET A 114 3.07 8.22 -8.85
N PRO A 115 3.00 8.24 -10.21
CA PRO A 115 1.91 8.89 -10.93
C PRO A 115 0.53 8.33 -10.61
N TYR A 116 0.46 7.10 -10.11
CA TYR A 116 -0.79 6.44 -9.73
C TYR A 116 -1.19 6.68 -8.27
N LEU A 117 -0.30 7.27 -7.47
CA LEU A 117 -0.52 7.51 -6.04
C LEU A 117 -0.57 9.01 -5.70
N THR A 118 0.02 9.86 -6.55
CA THR A 118 0.07 11.32 -6.38
C THR A 118 -1.01 12.01 -7.23
N GLN A 119 -1.73 12.97 -6.67
CA GLN A 119 -2.86 13.65 -7.34
C GLN A 119 -2.41 14.73 -8.32
N LEU A 120 -1.46 14.40 -9.20
CA LEU A 120 -0.90 15.36 -10.13
C LEU A 120 -1.76 15.51 -11.39
N LYS A 121 -2.37 14.42 -11.87
CA LYS A 121 -3.21 14.40 -13.07
C LYS A 121 -4.01 13.10 -13.18
N GLY A 122 -5.33 13.18 -13.43
CA GLY A 122 -6.17 12.00 -13.70
C GLY A 122 -7.38 11.86 -12.77
N GLN A 123 -8.06 10.71 -12.84
CA GLN A 123 -9.17 10.32 -11.96
C GLN A 123 -8.63 9.49 -10.80
N PHE A 124 -8.98 9.89 -9.57
CA PHE A 124 -8.51 9.25 -8.34
C PHE A 124 -9.68 8.95 -7.42
N THR A 125 -9.65 7.77 -6.83
CA THR A 125 -10.50 7.39 -5.70
C THR A 125 -9.78 7.74 -4.41
N GLN A 126 -10.55 8.21 -3.44
CA GLN A 126 -10.06 8.56 -2.11
C GLN A 126 -10.98 7.92 -1.06
N TYR A 127 -10.38 7.31 -0.04
CA TYR A 127 -11.13 6.76 1.08
C TYR A 127 -10.33 6.85 2.38
N GLN A 128 -11.04 6.86 3.51
CA GLN A 128 -10.39 6.79 4.81
C GLN A 128 -9.94 5.37 5.09
N LEU A 129 -8.68 5.20 5.51
CA LEU A 129 -8.08 3.89 5.75
C LEU A 129 -8.86 3.11 6.83
N ASN A 130 -9.42 3.81 7.81
CA ASN A 130 -10.27 3.23 8.84
C ASN A 130 -11.53 2.51 8.29
N HIS A 131 -11.99 2.84 7.07
CA HIS A 131 -13.12 2.15 6.44
C HIS A 131 -12.77 0.72 6.02
N ILE A 132 -11.50 0.44 5.76
CA ILE A 132 -11.02 -0.88 5.33
C ILE A 132 -10.26 -1.64 6.43
N SER A 133 -9.98 -1.00 7.59
CA SER A 133 -9.12 -1.55 8.63
C SER A 133 -9.62 -2.88 9.19
N GLY A 134 -10.94 -3.07 9.27
CA GLY A 134 -11.58 -4.29 9.74
C GLY A 134 -11.81 -5.36 8.67
N PHE A 135 -11.42 -5.12 7.40
CA PHE A 135 -11.66 -6.10 6.33
C PHE A 135 -10.67 -7.25 6.41
N THR A 136 -11.17 -8.48 6.41
CA THR A 136 -10.39 -9.72 6.50
C THR A 136 -10.19 -10.42 5.15
N SER A 137 -10.67 -9.81 4.05
CA SER A 137 -10.63 -10.38 2.70
C SER A 137 -10.11 -9.36 1.69
N VAL A 138 -9.19 -9.81 0.84
CA VAL A 138 -8.68 -9.03 -0.30
C VAL A 138 -9.82 -8.65 -1.23
N HIS A 139 -10.78 -9.56 -1.47
CA HIS A 139 -11.92 -9.29 -2.34
C HIS A 139 -12.80 -8.16 -1.81
N THR A 140 -13.04 -8.14 -0.50
CA THR A 140 -13.83 -7.07 0.15
C THR A 140 -13.13 -5.73 0.03
N MET A 141 -11.81 -5.66 0.27
CA MET A 141 -11.03 -4.43 0.06
C MET A 141 -11.10 -3.95 -1.38
N ARG A 142 -10.85 -4.83 -2.35
CA ARG A 142 -10.86 -4.47 -3.78
C ARG A 142 -12.23 -4.04 -4.26
N PHE A 143 -13.29 -4.71 -3.81
CA PHE A 143 -14.66 -4.35 -4.16
C PHE A 143 -15.05 -2.98 -3.59
N TYR A 144 -14.67 -2.69 -2.34
CA TYR A 144 -14.87 -1.38 -1.73
C TYR A 144 -14.14 -0.27 -2.51
N GLU A 145 -12.88 -0.49 -2.89
CA GLU A 145 -12.10 0.46 -3.69
C GLU A 145 -12.75 0.75 -5.06
N LEU A 146 -13.40 -0.25 -5.68
CA LEU A 146 -14.08 -0.09 -6.97
C LEU A 146 -15.40 0.68 -6.88
N LEU A 147 -16.05 0.70 -5.72
CA LEU A 147 -17.34 1.35 -5.50
C LEU A 147 -17.23 2.77 -4.93
N THR A 148 -16.01 3.19 -4.55
CA THR A 148 -15.76 4.51 -3.98
C THR A 148 -15.35 5.50 -5.05
#